data_AF-A0A9W7LU63-F1
#
_entry.id   AF-A0A9W7LU63-F1
#
_cell.length_a   1.000
_cell.length_b   1.000
_cell.length_c   1.000
_cell.angle_alpha   90.00
_cell.angle_beta   90.00
_cell.angle_gamma   90.00
#
_symmetry.space_group_name_H-M   'P 1'
#
loop_
_entity.id
_entity.type
_entity.pdbx_description
1 polymer ?
#
loop_
_entity_poly.entity_id
_entity_poly.type
_entity_poly.pdbx_seq_one_letter_code
_entity_poly.pdbx_strand_id
1 'polypeptide(L)'
;MEGNNLEKTSQQGNLYSQLNCLIVAHLRHHNLTQAARAIASATMTPLDVEVPPNKLIELVAKGLAVKKDETLRGVPSATLFGLGTALGYGSNPNPRASSVDFSAAQDTKGSTKSFPKHETRHLSEHKNIARCARFSPDGRFVATGSADTSIKLFEI
;
A
#
# COMPACT_ATOMS: atom_id res chain seq x y z
N MET A 1 -11.90 30.36 19.52
CA MET A 1 -11.82 28.92 19.17
C MET A 1 -10.84 28.62 18.02
N GLU A 2 -10.05 29.60 17.56
CA GLU A 2 -9.18 29.45 16.37
C GLU A 2 -7.79 28.89 16.66
N GLY A 3 -7.27 29.05 17.89
CA GLY A 3 -5.95 28.55 18.28
C GLY A 3 -5.78 27.03 18.11
N ASN A 4 -6.85 26.26 18.34
CA ASN A 4 -6.82 24.80 18.21
C ASN A 4 -6.65 24.32 16.75
N ASN A 5 -7.03 25.12 15.75
CA ASN A 5 -6.86 24.73 14.34
C ASN A 5 -5.43 24.97 13.85
N LEU A 6 -4.82 26.09 14.25
CA LEU A 6 -3.45 26.40 13.85
C LEU A 6 -2.45 25.40 14.45
N GLU A 7 -2.65 25.03 15.72
CA GLU A 7 -1.84 24.00 16.38
C GLU A 7 -1.95 22.63 15.69
N LYS A 8 -3.17 22.21 15.33
CA LYS A 8 -3.40 20.98 14.55
C LYS A 8 -2.69 21.01 13.20
N THR A 9 -2.71 22.14 12.49
CA THR A 9 -2.02 22.25 11.20
C THR A 9 -0.50 22.17 11.35
N SER A 10 0.07 22.76 12.41
CA SER A 10 1.50 22.66 12.70
C SER A 10 1.91 21.24 13.09
N GLN A 11 1.10 20.56 13.91
CA GLN A 11 1.32 19.16 14.27
C GLN A 11 1.27 18.25 13.04
N GLN A 12 0.31 18.48 12.15
CA GLN A 12 0.17 17.73 10.90
C GLN A 12 1.39 17.90 9.99
N GLY A 13 1.91 19.13 9.85
CA GLY A 13 3.13 19.39 9.07
C GLY A 13 4.36 18.70 9.64
N ASN A 14 4.50 18.68 10.98
CA ASN A 14 5.59 17.98 11.64
C ASN A 14 5.51 16.45 11.43
N LEU A 15 4.31 15.88 11.55
CA LEU A 15 4.08 14.44 11.35
C LEU A 15 4.36 14.04 9.89
N TYR A 16 4.00 14.88 8.93
CA TYR A 16 4.30 14.66 7.50
C TYR A 16 5.80 14.69 7.22
N SER A 17 6.53 15.62 7.84
CA SER A 17 7.99 15.70 7.75
C SER A 17 8.65 14.44 8.34
N GLN A 18 8.19 13.99 9.52
CA GLN A 18 8.68 12.76 10.17
C GLN A 18 8.43 11.51 9.33
N LEU A 19 7.25 11.40 8.71
CA LEU A 19 6.91 10.27 7.85
C LEU A 19 7.79 10.23 6.59
N ASN A 20 8.03 11.37 5.95
CA ASN A 20 8.92 11.46 4.79
C ASN A 20 10.36 11.07 5.16
N CYS A 21 10.84 11.48 6.34
CA CYS A 21 12.13 11.06 6.87
C CYS A 21 12.25 9.53 7.03
N LEU A 22 11.22 8.89 7.59
CA LEU A 22 11.17 7.43 7.73
C LEU A 22 11.18 6.70 6.38
N ILE A 23 10.46 7.22 5.38
CA ILE A 23 10.43 6.65 4.03
C ILE A 23 11.81 6.75 3.37
N VAL A 24 12.45 7.92 3.44
CA VAL A 24 13.79 8.13 2.86
C VAL A 24 14.82 7.22 3.54
N ALA A 25 14.79 7.10 4.87
CA ALA A 25 15.68 6.21 5.62
C ALA A 25 15.49 4.73 5.23
N HIS A 26 14.24 4.29 5.08
CA HIS A 26 13.92 2.92 4.66
C HIS A 26 14.44 2.62 3.25
N LEU A 27 14.21 3.52 2.29
CA LEU A 27 14.69 3.33 0.90
C LEU A 27 16.22 3.34 0.80
N ARG A 28 16.90 4.16 1.61
CA ARG A 28 18.37 4.14 1.70
C ARG A 28 18.89 2.78 2.17
N HIS A 29 18.27 2.20 3.20
CA HIS A 29 18.66 0.90 3.74
C HIS A 29 18.49 -0.26 2.74
N HIS A 30 17.47 -0.18 1.88
CA HIS A 30 17.23 -1.16 0.81
C HIS A 30 18.03 -0.90 -0.48
N ASN A 31 19.05 -0.02 -0.44
CA ASN A 31 19.89 0.37 -1.58
C ASN A 31 19.12 1.05 -2.74
N LEU A 32 17.91 1.56 -2.50
CA LEU A 32 17.07 2.26 -3.49
C LEU A 32 17.41 3.76 -3.52
N THR A 33 18.67 4.09 -3.78
CA THR A 33 19.22 5.44 -3.63
C THR A 33 18.62 6.47 -4.60
N GLN A 34 18.27 6.06 -5.83
CA GLN A 34 17.62 6.94 -6.81
C GLN A 34 16.21 7.34 -6.35
N ALA A 35 15.43 6.39 -5.86
CA ALA A 35 14.09 6.64 -5.33
C ALA A 35 14.15 7.52 -4.07
N ALA A 36 15.10 7.25 -3.16
CA ALA A 36 15.32 8.07 -1.97
C ALA A 36 15.67 9.53 -2.33
N ARG A 37 16.55 9.75 -3.32
CA ARG A 37 16.91 11.10 -3.79
C ARG A 37 15.74 11.84 -4.42
N ALA A 38 14.96 11.16 -5.26
CA ALA A 38 13.78 11.76 -5.89
C ALA A 38 12.76 12.20 -4.83
N ILE A 39 12.47 11.34 -3.86
CA ILE A 39 11.52 11.64 -2.78
C ILE A 39 12.05 12.75 -1.88
N ALA A 40 13.31 12.71 -1.49
CA ALA A 40 13.95 13.77 -0.70
C ALA A 40 13.85 15.13 -1.40
N SER A 41 14.12 15.17 -2.70
CA SER A 41 13.99 16.39 -3.51
C SER A 41 12.56 16.88 -3.67
N ALA A 42 11.58 15.98 -3.77
CA ALA A 42 10.17 16.35 -3.93
C ALA A 42 9.55 16.83 -2.62
N THR A 43 9.98 16.28 -1.48
CA THR A 43 9.40 16.54 -0.16
C THR A 43 10.18 17.54 0.68
N MET A 44 11.27 18.11 0.13
CA MET A 44 12.18 19.01 0.86
C MET A 44 12.71 18.39 2.17
N THR A 45 12.93 17.07 2.17
CA THR A 45 13.50 16.36 3.32
C THR A 45 14.99 16.14 3.13
N PRO A 46 15.81 16.35 4.18
CA PRO A 46 17.24 16.09 4.10
C PRO A 46 17.49 14.59 3.85
N LEU A 47 18.49 14.27 3.03
CA LEU A 47 18.85 12.88 2.76
C LEU A 47 19.49 12.19 3.96
N ASP A 48 20.10 12.98 4.85
CA ASP A 48 20.90 12.48 5.97
C ASP A 48 20.13 12.52 7.29
N VAL A 49 19.02 11.80 7.31
CA VAL A 49 18.21 11.68 8.51
C VAL A 49 18.67 10.47 9.31
N GLU A 50 19.23 10.73 10.48
CA GLU A 50 19.64 9.76 11.51
C GLU A 50 18.41 9.11 12.17
N VAL A 51 17.62 8.37 11.39
CA VAL A 51 16.46 7.62 11.88
C VAL A 51 16.64 6.13 11.56
N PRO A 52 16.36 5.23 12.51
CA PRO A 52 16.49 3.79 12.27
C PRO A 52 15.63 3.34 11.09
N PRO A 53 16.21 2.64 10.08
CA PRO A 53 15.51 2.31 8.84
C PRO A 53 14.35 1.30 9.02
N ASN A 54 14.36 0.55 10.12
CA ASN A 54 13.32 -0.43 10.45
C ASN A 54 12.11 0.19 11.18
N LYS A 55 12.19 1.46 11.59
CA LYS A 55 11.16 2.09 12.41
C LYS A 55 9.83 2.23 11.67
N LEU A 56 9.88 2.47 10.37
CA LEU A 56 8.69 2.53 9.52
C LEU A 56 7.90 1.21 9.54
N ILE A 57 8.60 0.09 9.33
CA ILE A 57 8.00 -1.24 9.34
C ILE A 57 7.45 -1.58 10.74
N GLU A 58 8.17 -1.23 11.81
CA GLU A 58 7.70 -1.43 13.19
C GLU A 58 6.39 -0.66 13.47
N LEU A 59 6.28 0.59 13.03
CA LEU A 59 5.07 1.39 13.21
C LEU A 59 3.89 0.84 12.40
N VAL A 60 4.13 0.39 11.16
CA VAL A 60 3.12 -0.27 10.33
C VAL A 60 2.65 -1.58 10.99
N ALA A 61 3.58 -2.39 11.51
CA ALA A 61 3.26 -3.62 12.22
C ALA A 61 2.42 -3.35 13.48
N LYS A 62 2.75 -2.31 14.26
CA LYS A 62 1.95 -1.89 15.42
C LYS A 62 0.53 -1.48 15.03
N GLY A 63 0.37 -0.70 13.96
CA GLY A 63 -0.96 -0.32 13.44
C GLY A 63 -1.78 -1.52 12.96
N LEU A 64 -1.15 -2.48 12.27
CA LEU A 64 -1.81 -3.71 11.83
C LEU A 64 -2.21 -4.60 13.01
N ALA A 65 -1.42 -4.65 14.09
CA ALA A 65 -1.76 -5.40 15.30
C ALA A 65 -3.00 -4.83 16.01
N VAL A 66 -3.15 -3.50 16.06
CA VAL A 66 -4.36 -2.84 16.61
C VAL A 66 -5.60 -3.18 15.77
N LYS A 67 -5.47 -3.18 14.44
CA LYS A 67 -6.58 -3.58 13.55
C LYS A 67 -7.01 -5.04 13.73
N LYS A 68 -6.05 -5.92 14.06
CA LYS A 68 -6.33 -7.32 14.36
C LYS A 68 -7.13 -7.47 15.65
N ASP A 69 -6.85 -6.66 16.67
CA ASP A 69 -7.59 -6.66 17.94
C ASP A 69 -9.05 -6.19 17.76
N GLU A 70 -9.30 -5.18 16.91
CA GLU A 70 -10.67 -4.77 16.55
C GLU A 70 -11.44 -5.87 15.79
N THR A 71 -10.76 -6.62 14.91
CA THR A 71 -11.39 -7.76 14.22
C THR A 71 -11.59 -9.00 15.10
N LEU A 72 -10.99 -9.04 16.29
CA LEU A 72 -11.07 -10.17 17.23
C LEU A 72 -12.09 -9.97 18.35
N ARG A 73 -12.80 -8.83 18.42
CA ARG A 73 -13.95 -8.66 19.33
C ARG A 73 -15.15 -9.56 19.02
N GLY A 74 -15.07 -10.41 17.99
CA GLY A 74 -16.14 -11.29 17.55
C GLY A 74 -15.84 -12.79 17.52
N VAL A 75 -14.67 -13.27 17.97
CA VAL A 75 -14.34 -14.71 17.93
C VAL A 75 -13.68 -15.18 19.22
N PRO A 76 -14.23 -16.19 19.93
CA PRO A 76 -13.66 -16.65 21.19
C PRO A 76 -12.31 -17.37 20.99
N SER A 77 -11.42 -17.07 21.93
CA SER A 77 -10.08 -17.65 22.12
C SER A 77 -10.14 -19.16 22.37
N ALA A 78 -9.76 -19.97 21.38
CA ALA A 78 -9.28 -21.34 21.57
C ALA A 78 -8.76 -21.91 20.25
N THR A 79 -7.45 -21.84 20.02
CA THR A 79 -6.63 -22.88 19.36
C THR A 79 -5.16 -22.49 19.49
N LEU A 80 -4.71 -22.44 20.74
CA LEU A 80 -3.29 -22.47 21.09
C LEU A 80 -3.09 -23.70 21.95
N PHE A 81 -2.93 -24.87 21.33
CA PHE A 81 -2.29 -26.05 21.92
C PHE A 81 -2.12 -27.16 20.86
N GLY A 82 -0.88 -27.59 20.63
CA GLY A 82 -0.55 -28.61 19.63
C GLY A 82 0.94 -28.96 19.59
N LEU A 83 1.47 -29.25 20.78
CA LEU A 83 2.74 -29.85 21.19
C LEU A 83 3.61 -30.59 20.15
N GLY A 84 4.94 -30.43 20.27
CA GLY A 84 5.90 -31.31 19.58
C GLY A 84 7.40 -31.03 19.80
N THR A 85 7.84 -30.64 21.00
CA THR A 85 9.27 -30.68 21.36
C THR A 85 9.75 -32.14 21.49
N ALA A 86 10.77 -32.52 20.73
CA ALA A 86 11.61 -33.68 21.03
C ALA A 86 13.09 -33.29 20.96
N LEU A 87 13.76 -33.46 22.10
CA LEU A 87 15.20 -33.30 22.32
C LEU A 87 15.97 -34.46 21.68
N GLY A 88 17.20 -34.21 21.23
CA GLY A 88 18.22 -35.27 21.18
C GLY A 88 19.16 -35.26 19.97
N TYR A 89 20.45 -35.06 20.28
CA TYR A 89 21.66 -35.36 19.50
C TYR A 89 22.06 -34.40 18.37
N GLY A 90 23.21 -33.75 18.59
CA GLY A 90 23.86 -32.87 17.64
C GLY A 90 24.46 -33.61 16.45
N SER A 91 24.56 -32.89 15.34
CA SER A 91 25.47 -33.11 14.22
C SER A 91 25.55 -31.81 13.42
N ASN A 92 26.77 -31.39 13.12
CA ASN A 92 27.11 -30.15 12.40
C ASN A 92 26.36 -29.93 11.07
N PRO A 93 26.22 -28.67 10.63
CA PRO A 93 25.54 -28.33 9.39
C PRO A 93 26.44 -28.68 8.21
N ASN A 94 25.96 -29.55 7.32
CA ASN A 94 26.54 -29.72 6.00
C ASN A 94 25.46 -29.34 4.98
N PRO A 95 25.67 -28.32 4.13
CA PRO A 95 24.67 -27.91 3.15
C PRO A 95 24.80 -28.85 1.94
N ARG A 96 24.27 -30.07 2.05
CA ARG A 96 24.10 -30.93 0.89
C ARG A 96 22.64 -30.90 0.48
N ALA A 97 22.43 -30.15 -0.60
CA ALA A 97 21.33 -30.21 -1.54
C ALA A 97 19.97 -30.51 -0.90
N SER A 98 19.24 -29.45 -0.56
CA SER A 98 17.78 -29.53 -0.50
C SER A 98 17.30 -29.93 -1.91
N SER A 99 17.02 -31.22 -2.11
CA SER A 99 16.22 -31.66 -3.25
C SER A 99 14.89 -30.95 -3.15
N VAL A 100 14.64 -30.04 -4.08
CA VAL A 100 13.36 -29.34 -4.19
C VAL A 100 12.35 -30.39 -4.65
N ASP A 101 11.47 -30.81 -3.74
CA ASP A 101 10.38 -31.73 -4.07
C ASP A 101 9.25 -30.93 -4.74
N PHE A 102 9.08 -31.14 -6.05
CA PHE A 102 8.03 -30.49 -6.84
C PHE A 102 6.68 -31.23 -6.75
N SER A 103 6.55 -32.29 -5.94
CA SER A 103 5.32 -33.07 -5.79
C SER A 103 4.13 -32.29 -5.21
N ALA A 104 4.38 -31.12 -4.61
CA ALA A 104 3.35 -30.21 -4.11
C ALA A 104 2.87 -29.17 -5.12
N ALA A 105 3.36 -29.20 -6.37
CA ALA A 105 2.72 -28.47 -7.46
C ALA A 105 1.42 -29.21 -7.81
N GLN A 106 0.41 -29.03 -6.96
CA GLN A 106 -0.96 -29.29 -7.35
C GLN A 106 -1.16 -28.59 -8.69
N ASP A 107 -1.67 -29.32 -9.67
CA ASP A 107 -2.31 -28.75 -10.85
C ASP A 107 -3.43 -27.85 -10.33
N THR A 108 -3.11 -26.62 -9.95
CA THR A 108 -4.08 -25.56 -9.80
C THR A 108 -4.50 -25.26 -11.22
N LYS A 109 -5.41 -26.10 -11.73
CA LYS A 109 -6.20 -25.86 -12.93
C LYS A 109 -6.63 -24.42 -12.82
N GLY A 110 -5.94 -23.57 -13.57
CA GLY A 110 -5.93 -22.13 -13.35
C GLY A 110 -7.38 -21.68 -13.24
N SER A 111 -7.75 -21.17 -12.07
CA SER A 111 -9.08 -20.61 -11.85
C SER A 111 -9.35 -19.70 -13.03
N THR A 112 -10.27 -20.11 -13.88
CA THR A 112 -10.51 -19.46 -15.17
C THR A 112 -10.81 -18.01 -14.85
N LYS A 113 -9.93 -17.12 -15.31
CA LYS A 113 -10.04 -15.68 -15.13
C LYS A 113 -11.49 -15.28 -15.41
N SER A 114 -12.24 -14.95 -14.37
CA SER A 114 -13.57 -14.38 -14.53
C SER A 114 -13.37 -13.01 -15.15
N PHE A 115 -13.70 -12.88 -16.44
CA PHE A 115 -13.61 -11.61 -17.11
C PHE A 115 -14.75 -10.72 -16.61
N PRO A 116 -14.46 -9.49 -16.14
CA PRO A 116 -15.52 -8.58 -15.75
C PRO A 116 -16.44 -8.34 -16.96
N LYS A 117 -17.75 -8.44 -16.73
CA LYS A 117 -18.75 -8.12 -17.75
C LYS A 117 -18.69 -6.62 -17.97
N HIS A 118 -18.17 -6.20 -19.14
CA HIS A 118 -18.13 -4.78 -19.51
C HIS A 118 -19.48 -4.36 -20.07
N GLU A 119 -20.08 -3.32 -19.49
CA GLU A 119 -21.27 -2.65 -20.02
C GLU A 119 -20.84 -1.35 -20.71
N THR A 120 -21.30 -1.13 -21.94
CA THR A 120 -20.99 0.09 -22.70
C THR A 120 -22.11 1.09 -22.50
N ARG A 121 -21.81 2.23 -21.87
CA ARG A 121 -22.73 3.36 -21.74
C ARG A 121 -22.35 4.44 -22.77
N HIS A 122 -23.30 4.82 -23.62
CA HIS A 122 -23.12 5.95 -24.55
C HIS A 122 -23.60 7.26 -23.92
N LEU A 123 -22.72 8.25 -23.89
CA LEU A 123 -22.97 9.58 -23.33
C LEU A 123 -22.67 10.64 -24.40
N SER A 124 -23.70 11.09 -25.11
CA SER A 124 -23.58 12.00 -26.27
C SER A 124 -24.16 13.37 -25.94
N GLU A 125 -23.43 14.14 -25.12
CA GLU A 125 -23.95 15.40 -24.62
C GLU A 125 -23.18 16.63 -25.13
N HIS A 126 -22.00 16.43 -25.74
CA HIS A 126 -21.20 17.49 -26.36
C HIS A 126 -21.69 17.80 -27.77
N LYS A 127 -21.65 19.09 -28.14
CA LYS A 127 -22.02 19.59 -29.47
C LYS A 127 -20.88 19.49 -30.48
N ASN A 128 -19.67 19.21 -30.01
CA ASN A 128 -18.48 19.04 -30.81
C ASN A 128 -17.60 17.92 -30.21
N ILE A 129 -16.46 17.64 -30.82
CA ILE A 129 -15.65 16.49 -30.47
C ILE A 129 -14.99 16.67 -29.09
N ALA A 130 -15.19 15.67 -28.22
CA ALA A 130 -14.46 15.55 -26.97
C ALA A 130 -12.99 15.23 -27.23
N ARG A 131 -12.08 16.01 -26.62
CA ARG A 131 -10.63 15.90 -26.80
C ARG A 131 -9.94 15.21 -25.63
N CYS A 132 -10.54 15.28 -24.44
CA CYS A 132 -9.98 14.71 -23.23
C CYS A 132 -11.08 14.17 -22.31
N ALA A 133 -10.74 13.15 -21.53
CA ALA A 133 -11.58 12.59 -20.48
C ALA A 133 -10.73 12.19 -19.27
N ARG A 134 -11.27 12.31 -18.05
CA ARG A 134 -10.60 11.86 -16.82
C ARG A 134 -11.61 11.30 -15.83
N PHE A 135 -11.34 10.12 -15.31
CA PHE A 135 -12.09 9.55 -14.18
C PHE A 135 -11.67 10.21 -12.88
N SER A 136 -12.65 10.37 -11.98
CA SER A 136 -12.39 10.75 -10.61
C SER A 136 -11.68 9.61 -9.86
N PRO A 137 -10.75 9.90 -8.92
CA PRO A 137 -10.03 8.87 -8.15
C PRO A 137 -10.94 7.97 -7.31
N ASP A 138 -12.16 8.44 -6.99
CA ASP A 138 -13.18 7.69 -6.26
C ASP A 138 -14.06 6.81 -7.16
N GLY A 139 -13.88 6.85 -8.49
CA GLY A 139 -14.63 6.06 -9.46
C GLY A 139 -16.08 6.49 -9.69
N ARG A 140 -16.55 7.59 -9.08
CA ARG A 140 -17.95 8.02 -9.16
C ARG A 140 -18.28 8.88 -10.36
N PHE A 141 -17.27 9.59 -10.89
CA PHE A 141 -17.47 10.56 -11.96
C PHE A 141 -16.46 10.42 -13.09
N VAL A 142 -16.87 10.86 -14.27
CA VAL A 142 -15.98 11.15 -15.41
C VAL A 142 -16.22 12.56 -15.91
N ALA A 143 -15.13 13.32 -16.07
CA ALA A 143 -15.14 14.64 -16.66
C ALA A 143 -14.65 14.56 -18.11
N THR A 144 -15.34 15.21 -19.03
CA THR A 144 -14.97 15.30 -20.46
C THR A 144 -14.86 16.75 -20.90
N GLY A 145 -13.85 17.06 -21.69
CA GLY A 145 -13.62 18.38 -22.27
C GLY A 145 -13.73 18.35 -23.80
N SER A 146 -14.47 19.29 -24.37
CA SER A 146 -14.80 19.33 -25.80
C SER A 146 -14.39 20.62 -26.49
N ALA A 147 -14.26 20.55 -27.81
CA ALA A 147 -14.05 21.71 -28.68
C ALA A 147 -15.27 22.65 -28.75
N ASP A 148 -16.40 22.30 -28.14
CA ASP A 148 -17.57 23.17 -27.98
C ASP A 148 -17.44 24.16 -26.81
N THR A 149 -16.23 24.29 -26.23
CA THR A 149 -15.91 25.14 -25.06
C THR A 149 -16.62 24.74 -23.77
N SER A 150 -17.20 23.54 -23.71
CA SER A 150 -17.85 23.00 -22.51
C SER A 150 -17.05 21.86 -21.87
N ILE A 151 -17.23 21.75 -20.55
CA ILE A 151 -16.80 20.61 -19.75
C ILE A 151 -18.06 19.96 -19.21
N LYS A 152 -18.17 18.63 -19.36
CA LYS A 152 -19.31 17.86 -18.86
C LYS A 152 -18.86 16.81 -17.86
N LEU A 153 -19.73 16.56 -16.88
CA LEU A 153 -19.50 15.63 -15.78
C LEU A 153 -20.61 14.58 -15.79
N PHE A 154 -20.21 13.31 -15.78
CA PHE A 154 -21.13 12.18 -15.77
C PHE A 154 -20.89 11.32 -14.54
N GLU A 155 -21.98 10.87 -13.93
CA GLU A 155 -21.96 9.86 -12.87
C GLU A 155 -21.95 8.44 -13.48
N ILE A 156 -21.15 7.55 -12.87
CA ILE A 156 -20.90 6.18 -13.36
C ILE A 156 -21.46 5.16 -12.38
#